data_AF-A0A2P4X5X0-F1
#
_entry.id   AF-A0A2P4X5X0-F1
#
_cell.length_a   1.000
_cell.length_b   1.000
_cell.length_c   1.000
_cell.angle_alpha   90.00
_cell.angle_beta   90.00
_cell.angle_gamma   90.00
#
_symmetry.space_group_name_H-M   'P 1'
#
loop_
_entity.id
_entity.type
_entity.pdbx_description
1 polymer ?
#
loop_
_entity_poly.entity_id
_entity_poly.type
_entity_poly.pdbx_seq_one_letter_code
_entity_poly.pdbx_strand_id
1 'polypeptide(L)'
;MCDYIERSGLDLSDGSDLEVDQPLLTPTDWFLTAEEITTSRGGSPRTDLSTFTTGNDVDTYTVTKEFFDAAFTDLSNTKKGDRVMLAGWGTNLIPFQPDVDNGEKSQLHDVVAGVMQRGGSFHALVWANLLETKTNVNVRDDINDIDASPTGEKPLFLFDDRGLVIIL
;
A
#
# COMPACT_ATOMS: atom_id res chain seq x y z
N MET A 1 -31.30 -14.12 -35.74
CA MET A 1 -31.97 -14.39 -34.46
C MET A 1 -30.86 -14.72 -33.49
N CYS A 2 -30.55 -13.80 -32.58
CA CYS A 2 -29.50 -13.97 -31.58
C CYS A 2 -30.17 -14.49 -30.31
N ASP A 3 -30.30 -15.81 -30.20
CA ASP A 3 -30.84 -16.44 -28.99
C ASP A 3 -29.70 -17.05 -28.18
N TYR A 4 -29.93 -17.11 -26.86
CA TYR A 4 -28.98 -17.63 -25.89
C TYR A 4 -28.79 -19.14 -26.07
N ILE A 5 -27.53 -19.61 -26.12
CA ILE A 5 -27.21 -21.04 -26.22
C ILE A 5 -26.89 -21.56 -24.82
N GLU A 6 -27.82 -22.32 -24.24
CA GLU A 6 -27.59 -23.02 -22.98
C GLU A 6 -26.47 -24.07 -23.12
N ARG A 7 -25.51 -24.06 -22.19
CA ARG A 7 -24.44 -25.06 -22.08
C ARG A 7 -24.38 -25.58 -20.66
N SER A 8 -24.33 -26.90 -20.48
CA SER A 8 -24.27 -27.51 -19.15
C SER A 8 -23.01 -27.07 -18.39
N GLY A 9 -23.18 -26.54 -17.19
CA GLY A 9 -22.07 -26.12 -16.31
C GLY A 9 -21.69 -24.63 -16.42
N LEU A 10 -22.38 -23.86 -17.26
CA LEU A 10 -22.33 -22.40 -17.22
C LEU A 10 -23.51 -21.91 -16.38
N ASP A 11 -23.19 -21.22 -15.29
CA ASP A 11 -24.17 -20.49 -14.51
C ASP A 11 -24.71 -19.32 -15.36
N LEU A 12 -26.03 -19.27 -15.52
CA LEU A 12 -26.74 -18.23 -16.26
C LEU A 12 -27.21 -17.10 -15.35
N SER A 13 -26.84 -17.15 -14.07
CA SER A 13 -27.09 -16.09 -13.11
C SER A 13 -26.72 -14.72 -13.69
N ASP A 14 -27.68 -13.81 -13.66
CA ASP A 14 -27.47 -12.38 -13.89
C ASP A 14 -27.11 -11.65 -12.58
N GLY A 15 -26.82 -12.41 -11.52
CA GLY A 15 -26.53 -11.95 -10.17
C GLY A 15 -27.77 -11.65 -9.32
N SER A 16 -28.99 -11.78 -9.84
CA SER A 16 -30.23 -11.51 -9.08
C SER A 16 -30.59 -12.60 -8.06
N ASP A 17 -30.08 -13.81 -8.25
CA ASP A 17 -30.23 -14.97 -7.36
C ASP A 17 -29.13 -15.05 -6.27
N LEU A 18 -28.14 -14.15 -6.32
CA LEU A 18 -27.14 -14.02 -5.27
C LEU A 18 -27.75 -13.30 -4.07
N GLU A 19 -27.69 -13.93 -2.88
CA GLU A 19 -27.88 -13.19 -1.63
C GLU A 19 -26.73 -12.19 -1.49
N VAL A 20 -27.04 -10.91 -1.72
CA VAL A 20 -26.09 -9.82 -1.49
C VAL A 20 -26.07 -9.51 0.00
N ASP A 21 -25.01 -9.93 0.68
CA ASP A 21 -24.71 -9.42 2.01
C ASP A 21 -24.52 -7.91 1.92
N GLN A 22 -25.43 -7.17 2.57
CA GLN A 22 -25.30 -5.73 2.68
C GLN A 22 -24.01 -5.42 3.44
N PRO A 23 -23.16 -4.52 2.93
CA PRO A 23 -21.95 -4.13 3.65
C PRO A 23 -22.35 -3.57 5.01
N LEU A 24 -21.60 -3.95 6.05
CA LEU A 24 -21.76 -3.38 7.38
C LEU A 24 -21.56 -1.86 7.26
N LEU A 25 -22.49 -1.07 7.77
CA LEU A 25 -22.43 0.40 7.64
C LEU A 25 -22.06 1.10 8.95
N THR A 26 -22.03 0.36 10.07
CA THR A 26 -21.69 0.96 11.36
C THR A 26 -20.16 0.96 11.53
N PRO A 27 -19.53 2.10 11.88
CA PRO A 27 -18.08 2.17 12.07
C PRO A 27 -17.54 1.14 13.06
N THR A 28 -18.31 0.79 14.09
CA THR A 28 -17.95 -0.22 15.10
C THR A 28 -17.83 -1.63 14.54
N ASP A 29 -18.37 -1.90 13.35
CA ASP A 29 -18.23 -3.19 12.68
C ASP A 29 -16.86 -3.33 11.96
N TRP A 30 -16.19 -2.20 11.68
CA TRP A 30 -14.95 -2.16 10.90
C TRP A 30 -13.73 -1.68 11.69
N PHE A 31 -13.96 -0.84 12.70
CA PHE A 31 -12.89 -0.21 13.48
C PHE A 31 -12.79 -0.80 14.88
N LEU A 32 -11.56 -0.95 15.34
CA LEU A 32 -11.27 -1.41 16.70
C LEU A 32 -11.79 -0.40 17.73
N THR A 33 -12.40 -0.93 18.78
CA THR A 33 -12.74 -0.18 19.99
C THR A 33 -11.47 0.20 20.78
N ALA A 34 -11.59 1.18 21.68
CA ALA A 34 -10.47 1.56 22.55
C ALA A 34 -10.01 0.39 23.45
N GLU A 35 -10.94 -0.48 23.84
CA GLU A 35 -10.64 -1.69 24.61
C GLU A 35 -9.86 -2.71 23.79
N GLU A 36 -10.24 -2.96 22.53
CA GLU A 36 -9.51 -3.85 21.64
C GLU A 36 -8.09 -3.32 21.34
N ILE A 37 -7.95 -2.01 21.10
CA ILE A 37 -6.65 -1.37 20.94
C ILE A 37 -5.79 -1.59 22.20
N THR A 38 -6.35 -1.38 23.39
CA THR A 38 -5.65 -1.56 24.66
C THR A 38 -5.26 -3.02 24.89
N THR A 39 -6.17 -3.95 24.61
CA THR A 39 -5.96 -5.39 24.77
C THR A 39 -4.88 -5.90 23.82
N SER A 40 -4.86 -5.44 22.56
CA SER A 40 -3.82 -5.80 21.59
C SER A 40 -2.41 -5.38 22.02
N ARG A 41 -2.31 -4.46 22.99
CA ARG A 41 -1.04 -3.95 23.56
C ARG A 41 -0.78 -4.45 24.98
N GLY A 42 -1.35 -5.60 25.35
CA GLY A 42 -1.12 -6.19 26.68
C GLY A 42 -1.68 -5.34 27.82
N GLY A 43 -2.77 -4.59 27.58
CA GLY A 43 -3.43 -3.76 28.58
C GLY A 43 -2.90 -2.33 28.68
N SER A 44 -1.93 -1.92 27.85
CA SER A 44 -1.42 -0.55 27.83
C SER A 44 -2.31 0.37 26.97
N PRO A 45 -2.99 1.38 27.56
CA PRO A 45 -3.89 2.26 26.81
C PRO A 45 -3.12 3.20 25.87
N ARG A 46 -3.79 3.62 24.78
CA ARG A 46 -3.34 4.66 23.85
C ARG A 46 -4.29 5.84 23.90
N THR A 47 -4.01 6.79 24.79
CA THR A 47 -4.86 7.97 24.99
C THR A 47 -4.68 9.04 23.91
N ASP A 48 -3.65 8.88 23.07
CA ASP A 48 -3.27 9.78 21.97
C ASP A 48 -3.73 9.28 20.59
N LEU A 49 -4.45 8.15 20.52
CA LEU A 49 -4.93 7.55 19.28
C LEU A 49 -6.46 7.57 19.24
N SER A 50 -7.03 8.17 18.19
CA SER A 50 -8.46 8.04 17.92
C SER A 50 -8.77 6.67 17.32
N THR A 51 -9.87 6.04 17.74
CA THR A 51 -10.32 4.74 17.20
C THR A 51 -10.79 4.85 15.75
N PHE A 52 -11.36 6.00 15.38
CA PHE A 52 -11.76 6.35 14.02
C PHE A 52 -11.78 7.88 13.86
N THR A 53 -11.85 8.36 12.62
CA THR A 53 -12.06 9.76 12.27
C THR A 53 -13.39 9.93 11.54
N THR A 54 -13.96 11.14 11.56
CA THR A 54 -15.21 11.48 10.85
C THR A 54 -15.00 12.71 9.98
N GLY A 55 -15.82 12.88 8.94
CA GLY A 55 -15.68 13.99 7.98
C GLY A 55 -14.47 13.83 7.05
N ASN A 56 -14.02 12.59 6.82
CA ASN A 56 -12.96 12.30 5.86
C ASN A 56 -13.49 12.53 4.44
N ASP A 57 -12.64 13.11 3.60
CA ASP A 57 -12.82 13.08 2.15
C ASP A 57 -12.20 11.78 1.62
N VAL A 58 -12.92 11.03 0.80
CA VAL A 58 -12.52 9.69 0.36
C VAL A 58 -12.65 9.59 -1.15
N ASP A 59 -11.51 9.49 -1.82
CA ASP A 59 -11.43 9.18 -3.23
C ASP A 59 -11.35 7.66 -3.44
N THR A 60 -12.19 7.13 -4.33
CA THR A 60 -12.20 5.71 -4.67
C THR A 60 -11.67 5.51 -6.09
N TYR A 61 -10.69 4.62 -6.23
CA TYR A 61 -10.12 4.26 -7.52
C TYR A 61 -10.64 2.90 -7.95
N THR A 62 -11.48 2.89 -8.98
CA THR A 62 -11.99 1.64 -9.58
C THR A 62 -11.11 1.15 -10.73
N VAL A 63 -10.23 2.01 -11.23
CA VAL A 63 -9.28 1.73 -12.29
C VAL A 63 -7.87 1.78 -11.73
N THR A 64 -7.11 0.71 -11.95
CA THR A 64 -5.73 0.57 -11.45
C THR A 64 -4.81 1.73 -11.86
N LYS A 65 -4.96 2.23 -13.10
CA LYS A 65 -4.18 3.37 -13.59
C LYS A 65 -4.40 4.63 -12.74
N GLU A 66 -5.65 4.93 -12.39
CA GLU A 66 -5.98 6.15 -11.63
C GLU A 66 -5.34 6.11 -10.24
N PHE A 67 -5.36 4.94 -9.59
CA PHE A 67 -4.68 4.75 -8.30
C PHE A 67 -3.17 5.03 -8.40
N PHE A 68 -2.49 4.43 -9.38
CA PHE A 68 -1.04 4.61 -9.51
C PHE A 68 -0.65 6.00 -10.00
N ASP A 69 -1.46 6.64 -10.86
CA ASP A 69 -1.28 8.03 -11.28
C ASP A 69 -1.41 8.99 -10.08
N ALA A 70 -2.40 8.77 -9.21
CA ALA A 70 -2.59 9.55 -7.99
C ALA A 70 -1.42 9.35 -7.01
N ALA A 71 -1.04 8.10 -6.74
CA ALA A 71 0.10 7.79 -5.87
C ALA A 71 1.41 8.40 -6.39
N PHE A 72 1.67 8.33 -7.69
CA PHE A 72 2.82 8.99 -8.31
C PHE A 72 2.77 10.51 -8.14
N THR A 73 1.60 11.12 -8.32
CA THR A 73 1.41 12.57 -8.16
C THR A 73 1.69 13.01 -6.72
N ASP A 74 1.15 12.31 -5.74
CA ASP A 74 1.37 12.61 -4.32
C ASP A 74 2.85 12.49 -3.93
N LEU A 75 3.48 11.39 -4.32
CA LEU A 75 4.91 11.16 -4.05
C LEU A 75 5.79 12.19 -4.76
N SER A 76 5.47 12.55 -6.00
CA SER A 76 6.22 13.56 -6.77
C SER A 76 6.07 14.98 -6.23
N ASN A 77 4.97 15.27 -5.54
CA ASN A 77 4.68 16.58 -4.94
C ASN A 77 5.22 16.76 -3.52
N THR A 78 5.85 15.73 -2.94
CA THR A 78 6.54 15.81 -1.65
C THR A 78 7.57 16.93 -1.59
N LYS A 79 7.73 17.51 -0.41
CA LYS A 79 8.60 18.65 -0.13
C LYS A 79 9.52 18.34 1.05
N LYS A 80 10.42 19.29 1.33
CA LYS A 80 11.32 19.22 2.48
C LYS A 80 10.52 19.04 3.78
N GLY A 81 10.86 18.00 4.54
CA GLY A 81 10.23 17.67 5.81
C GLY A 81 9.02 16.74 5.73
N ASP A 82 8.52 16.45 4.52
CA ASP A 82 7.47 15.44 4.34
C ASP A 82 8.00 14.05 4.65
N ARG A 83 7.13 13.18 5.15
CA ARG A 83 7.45 11.81 5.52
C ARG A 83 6.62 10.84 4.73
N VAL A 84 7.28 9.99 3.95
CA VAL A 84 6.65 8.89 3.22
C VAL A 84 6.86 7.61 4.03
N MET A 85 5.76 6.94 4.35
CA MET A 85 5.74 5.67 5.06
C MET A 85 5.03 4.62 4.20
N LEU A 86 5.74 3.56 3.82
CA LEU A 86 5.22 2.46 3.01
C LEU A 86 5.14 1.19 3.84
N ALA A 87 4.01 0.51 3.79
CA ALA A 87 3.87 -0.86 4.24
C ALA A 87 3.29 -1.71 3.11
N GLY A 88 3.77 -2.94 2.96
CA GLY A 88 3.36 -3.78 1.85
C GLY A 88 3.68 -5.26 2.05
N TRP A 89 2.98 -6.11 1.31
CA TRP A 89 3.24 -7.55 1.23
C TRP A 89 4.50 -7.85 0.40
N GLY A 90 4.67 -7.14 -0.71
CA GLY A 90 5.84 -7.23 -1.58
C GLY A 90 6.03 -5.92 -2.35
N THR A 91 7.22 -5.73 -2.88
CA THR A 91 7.59 -4.55 -3.67
C THR A 91 8.37 -4.97 -4.91
N ASN A 92 8.36 -4.12 -5.94
CA ASN A 92 9.14 -4.33 -7.15
C ASN A 92 9.56 -2.97 -7.74
N LEU A 93 10.63 -2.96 -8.54
CA LEU A 93 11.10 -1.78 -9.27
C LEU A 93 10.30 -1.63 -10.57
N ILE A 94 8.99 -1.43 -10.45
CA ILE A 94 8.09 -1.23 -11.59
C ILE A 94 7.62 0.22 -11.64
N PRO A 95 7.30 0.73 -12.84
CA PRO A 95 6.80 2.09 -12.99
C PRO A 95 5.37 2.24 -12.46
N PHE A 96 5.11 3.35 -11.77
CA PHE A 96 3.75 3.79 -11.44
C PHE A 96 2.98 4.18 -12.71
N GLN A 97 3.67 4.77 -13.70
CA GLN A 97 3.08 5.25 -14.95
C GLN A 97 3.79 4.62 -16.17
N PRO A 98 3.54 3.33 -16.48
CA PRO A 98 4.21 2.64 -17.59
C PRO A 98 3.88 3.23 -18.97
N ASP A 99 2.75 3.91 -19.11
CA ASP A 99 2.28 4.53 -20.36
C ASP A 99 2.83 5.95 -20.60
N VAL A 100 3.57 6.51 -19.63
CA VAL A 100 4.16 7.85 -19.70
C VAL A 100 5.69 7.73 -19.72
N ASP A 101 6.35 8.37 -20.70
CA ASP A 101 7.81 8.31 -20.88
C ASP A 101 8.38 6.86 -20.84
N ASN A 102 7.60 5.87 -21.30
CA ASN A 102 7.91 4.43 -21.19
C ASN A 102 8.19 3.94 -19.74
N GLY A 103 7.70 4.65 -18.72
CA GLY A 103 7.93 4.35 -17.32
C GLY A 103 9.30 4.78 -16.78
N GLU A 104 10.16 5.39 -17.59
CA GLU A 104 11.58 5.64 -17.26
C GLU A 104 11.79 6.52 -16.02
N LYS A 105 10.81 7.36 -15.66
CA LYS A 105 10.90 8.30 -14.52
C LYS A 105 9.96 7.97 -13.38
N SER A 106 9.23 6.88 -13.48
CA SER A 106 8.20 6.52 -12.52
C SER A 106 8.46 5.18 -11.87
N GLN A 107 9.65 4.59 -11.99
CA GLN A 107 9.97 3.39 -11.20
C GLN A 107 10.01 3.74 -9.71
N LEU A 108 9.76 2.75 -8.86
CA LEU A 108 9.83 2.93 -7.40
C LEU A 108 11.16 3.57 -6.96
N HIS A 109 12.29 3.17 -7.56
CA HIS A 109 13.60 3.79 -7.33
C HIS A 109 13.55 5.30 -7.60
N ASP A 110 13.15 5.70 -8.81
CA ASP A 110 13.17 7.10 -9.26
C ASP A 110 12.26 7.98 -8.40
N VAL A 111 11.10 7.45 -8.02
CA VAL A 111 10.15 8.13 -7.16
C VAL A 111 10.74 8.36 -5.77
N VAL A 112 11.34 7.34 -5.15
CA VAL A 112 11.98 7.46 -3.83
C VAL A 112 13.20 8.38 -3.90
N ALA A 113 14.05 8.25 -4.91
CA ALA A 113 15.19 9.13 -5.13
C ALA A 113 14.73 10.60 -5.25
N GLY A 114 13.63 10.84 -5.98
CA GLY A 114 13.01 12.16 -6.06
C GLY A 114 12.55 12.71 -4.70
N VAL A 115 11.89 11.89 -3.88
CA VAL A 115 11.48 12.27 -2.52
C VAL A 115 12.70 12.69 -1.69
N MET A 116 13.77 11.88 -1.73
CA MET A 116 15.01 12.15 -1.01
C MET A 116 15.68 13.44 -1.50
N GLN A 117 15.78 13.65 -2.81
CA GLN A 117 16.37 14.87 -3.39
C GLN A 117 15.64 16.15 -2.96
N ARG A 118 14.32 16.08 -2.77
CA ARG A 118 13.50 17.22 -2.31
C ARG A 118 13.60 17.48 -0.80
N GLY A 119 14.33 16.64 -0.05
CA GLY A 119 14.48 16.76 1.40
C GLY A 119 13.34 16.13 2.21
N GLY A 120 12.56 15.25 1.60
CA GLY A 120 11.65 14.36 2.32
C GLY A 120 12.41 13.18 2.95
N SER A 121 11.67 12.36 3.69
CA SER A 121 12.15 11.07 4.21
C SER A 121 11.28 9.92 3.71
N PHE A 122 11.88 8.75 3.56
CA PHE A 122 11.21 7.54 3.11
C PHE A 122 11.51 6.38 4.04
N HIS A 123 10.45 5.75 4.56
CA HIS A 123 10.54 4.57 5.42
C HIS A 123 9.60 3.49 4.91
N ALA A 124 10.12 2.29 4.65
CA ALA A 124 9.34 1.14 4.24
C ALA A 124 9.46 0.01 5.26
N LEU A 125 8.33 -0.61 5.57
CA LEU A 125 8.23 -1.83 6.35
C LEU A 125 7.46 -2.87 5.52
N VAL A 126 8.19 -3.77 4.87
CA VAL A 126 7.62 -4.74 3.92
C VAL A 126 7.70 -6.14 4.49
N TRP A 127 6.68 -6.97 4.28
CA TRP A 127 6.68 -8.34 4.78
C TRP A 127 7.91 -9.12 4.32
N ALA A 128 8.49 -9.93 5.23
CA ALA A 128 9.54 -10.89 4.92
C ALA A 128 8.99 -12.07 4.08
N ASN A 129 8.51 -11.76 2.88
CA ASN A 129 7.76 -12.67 2.03
C ASN A 129 8.67 -13.78 1.47
N LEU A 130 8.44 -15.02 1.90
CA LEU A 130 9.18 -16.20 1.42
C LEU A 130 8.99 -16.49 -0.08
N LEU A 131 7.86 -16.12 -0.68
CA LEU A 131 7.58 -16.34 -2.09
C LEU A 131 8.28 -15.31 -2.99
N GLU A 132 8.52 -14.11 -2.46
CA GLU A 132 9.05 -12.96 -3.20
C GLU A 132 10.40 -12.49 -2.63
N THR A 133 11.07 -13.31 -1.81
CA THR A 133 12.28 -12.95 -1.05
C THR A 133 13.31 -12.25 -1.92
N LYS A 134 13.62 -12.84 -3.08
CA LYS A 134 14.66 -12.29 -3.98
C LYS A 134 14.28 -10.90 -4.49
N THR A 135 13.05 -10.71 -4.93
CA THR A 135 12.58 -9.42 -5.46
C THR A 135 12.58 -8.37 -4.34
N ASN A 136 12.03 -8.70 -3.18
CA ASN A 136 11.97 -7.80 -2.03
C ASN A 136 13.36 -7.42 -1.50
N VAL A 137 14.32 -8.37 -1.45
CA VAL A 137 15.71 -8.10 -1.08
C VAL A 137 16.37 -7.16 -2.09
N ASN A 138 16.19 -7.40 -3.38
CA ASN A 138 16.75 -6.52 -4.41
C ASN A 138 16.20 -5.09 -4.30
N VAL A 139 14.88 -4.94 -4.08
CA VAL A 139 14.27 -3.61 -3.90
C VAL A 139 14.77 -2.95 -2.62
N ARG A 140 14.86 -3.68 -1.51
CA ARG A 140 15.41 -3.16 -0.26
C ARG A 140 16.81 -2.60 -0.46
N ASP A 141 17.68 -3.38 -1.10
CA ASP A 141 19.08 -3.02 -1.29
C ASP A 141 19.19 -1.79 -2.20
N ASP A 142 18.46 -1.79 -3.33
CA ASP A 142 18.38 -0.65 -4.24
C ASP A 142 17.90 0.64 -3.55
N ILE A 143 16.82 0.55 -2.76
CA ILE A 143 16.29 1.71 -2.05
C ILE A 143 17.23 2.20 -0.95
N ASN A 144 17.84 1.30 -0.17
CA ASN A 144 18.76 1.67 0.92
C ASN A 144 20.09 2.27 0.41
N ASP A 145 20.45 1.98 -0.85
CA ASP A 145 21.64 2.52 -1.50
C ASP A 145 21.42 3.94 -2.06
N ILE A 146 20.19 4.43 -2.16
CA ILE A 146 19.89 5.81 -2.54
C ILE A 146 20.59 6.80 -1.60
N ASP A 147 21.11 7.88 -2.18
CA ASP A 147 21.82 8.93 -1.46
C ASP A 147 20.96 9.58 -0.36
N ALA A 148 21.65 10.04 0.69
CA ALA A 148 21.00 10.78 1.76
C ALA A 148 20.37 12.07 1.22
N SER A 149 19.22 12.43 1.78
CA SER A 149 18.56 13.71 1.49
C SER A 149 19.42 14.90 1.95
N PRO A 150 19.10 16.13 1.50
CA PRO A 150 19.71 17.34 2.05
C PRO A 150 19.53 17.55 3.57
N THR A 151 18.65 16.78 4.23
CA THR A 151 18.51 16.79 5.70
C THR A 151 19.47 15.83 6.39
N GLY A 152 20.20 15.01 5.63
CA GLY A 152 21.12 13.98 6.12
C GLY A 152 20.46 12.63 6.38
N GLU A 153 19.15 12.51 6.16
CA GLU A 153 18.41 11.26 6.33
C GLU A 153 18.61 10.35 5.12
N LYS A 154 18.83 9.05 5.37
CA LYS A 154 18.80 8.02 4.33
C LYS A 154 17.41 7.38 4.26
N PRO A 155 16.98 6.91 3.07
CA PRO A 155 15.81 6.06 3.00
C PRO A 155 16.07 4.78 3.79
N LEU A 156 15.02 4.26 4.42
CA LEU A 156 15.11 3.07 5.26
C LEU A 156 14.04 2.06 4.84
N PHE A 157 14.47 0.98 4.22
CA PHE A 157 13.64 -0.18 3.90
C PHE A 157 14.01 -1.32 4.83
N LEU A 158 13.03 -1.79 5.62
CA LEU A 158 13.15 -2.91 6.54
C LEU A 158 12.13 -4.00 6.24
N PHE A 159 12.43 -5.21 6.69
CA PHE A 159 11.48 -6.31 6.67
C PHE A 159 10.67 -6.39 7.96
N ASP A 160 9.37 -6.64 7.82
CA ASP A 160 8.49 -7.07 8.89
C ASP A 160 8.58 -8.59 9.03
N ASP A 161 9.19 -9.04 10.12
CA ASP A 161 9.44 -10.46 10.46
C ASP A 161 8.67 -10.91 11.70
N ARG A 162 7.74 -10.09 12.21
CA ARG A 162 7.01 -10.32 13.48
C ARG A 162 6.17 -11.61 13.48
N GLY A 163 6.01 -12.27 12.33
CA GLY A 163 5.34 -13.57 12.19
C GLY A 163 6.23 -14.81 12.14
N LEU A 164 7.54 -14.72 12.39
CA LEU A 164 8.46 -15.87 12.61
C LEU A 164 8.19 -17.13 11.76
N VAL A 165 8.72 -17.16 10.53
CA VAL A 165 9.48 -18.33 10.06
C VAL A 165 10.74 -17.80 9.37
N ILE A 166 11.82 -17.72 10.16
CA ILE A 166 13.18 -17.46 9.66
C ILE A 166 13.59 -18.67 8.82
N ILE A 167 13.83 -18.46 7.53
CA ILE A 167 14.79 -19.28 6.79
C ILE A 167 15.81 -18.30 6.20
N LEU A 168 16.98 -18.25 6.85
CA LEU A 168 18.20 -17.64 6.33
C LEU A 168 18.72 -18.43 5.14
#